data_AF-A0A1R1Y5S9-F1
#
_entry.id   AF-A0A1R1Y5S9-F1
#
_cell.length_a   1.000
_cell.length_b   1.000
_cell.length_c   1.000
_cell.angle_alpha   90.00
_cell.angle_beta   90.00
_cell.angle_gamma   90.00
#
_symmetry.space_group_name_H-M   'P 1'
#
loop_
_entity.id
_entity.type
_entity.pdbx_description
1 polymer ?
#
loop_
_entity_poly.entity_id
_entity_poly.type
_entity_poly.pdbx_seq_one_letter_code
_entity_poly.pdbx_strand_id
1 'polypeptide(L)'
;MTSETISFDTQHEDMIHDAQLNYYGKRLATCSSDGTIRIFEIEGQEQKLQHTLKDHEGPVWQVAWAHPKFGNILASCSYDGHVLIFKESESGWSVIKNHDKHSSSGIFFGFLFLKILIMTLTYIHCNFLVNSIAWAPHELGPILACGSSDGNISFLSFSAEGTWESQMINDAHPSGVNTVSWAPIAAISALPGFSPNSLIKQIASGGCDNLVKVWTFKPETNDYELTHTLSGHTEWVRDVAFAPNIGLGCIYLASCSQDRNVLLWYQEINPNDSSVSTTWVQKPLSLQPFADVVWRVSWSLSGNILAVSCGNNQITLWKENMNGDWENITQIDEKGITNSLESSQKEAQ
;
A
#
# COMPACT_ATOMS: atom_id res chain seq x y z
N MET A 1 31.31 3.58 -4.91
CA MET A 1 30.65 4.88 -5.14
C MET A 1 29.92 5.21 -3.87
N THR A 2 30.38 6.22 -3.13
CA THR A 2 29.69 6.72 -1.94
C THR A 2 28.36 7.30 -2.41
N SER A 3 27.27 6.59 -2.12
CA SER A 3 25.91 7.08 -2.41
C SER A 3 25.65 8.25 -1.49
N GLU A 4 25.83 9.48 -1.99
CA GLU A 4 25.48 10.68 -1.24
C GLU A 4 23.96 10.81 -1.16
N THR A 5 23.44 11.02 0.05
CA THR A 5 22.03 11.31 0.29
C THR A 5 21.74 12.73 -0.15
N ILE A 6 20.83 12.90 -1.11
CA ILE A 6 20.38 14.22 -1.56
C ILE A 6 19.18 14.61 -0.69
N SER A 7 19.33 15.67 0.10
CA SER A 7 18.24 16.28 0.87
C SER A 7 17.78 17.55 0.17
N PHE A 8 16.47 17.73 0.03
CA PHE A 8 15.89 18.97 -0.48
C PHE A 8 14.67 19.37 0.35
N ASP A 9 14.36 20.66 0.34
CA ASP A 9 13.20 21.19 1.02
C ASP A 9 11.94 20.97 0.18
N THR A 10 11.00 20.20 0.73
CA THR A 10 9.70 19.92 0.10
C THR A 10 8.72 21.08 0.25
N GLN A 11 9.09 22.11 1.02
CA GLN A 11 8.33 23.34 1.27
C GLN A 11 6.97 23.10 1.96
N HIS A 12 6.70 21.89 2.44
CA HIS A 12 5.47 21.56 3.18
C HIS A 12 5.45 22.29 4.52
N GLU A 13 4.24 22.64 4.97
CA GLU A 13 4.06 23.36 6.24
C GLU A 13 3.95 22.42 7.45
N ASP A 14 3.74 21.13 7.19
CA ASP A 14 3.55 20.10 8.20
C ASP A 14 4.21 18.77 7.78
N MET A 15 4.09 17.73 8.62
CA MET A 15 4.69 16.42 8.43
C MET A 15 4.28 15.79 7.09
N ILE A 16 5.25 15.16 6.42
CA ILE A 16 5.04 14.40 5.18
C ILE A 16 4.68 12.97 5.55
N HIS A 17 3.63 12.43 4.94
CA HIS A 17 3.15 11.08 5.22
C HIS A 17 3.62 10.06 4.18
N ASP A 18 3.66 10.45 2.91
CA ASP A 18 4.09 9.58 1.83
C ASP A 18 4.74 10.37 0.69
N ALA A 19 5.60 9.69 -0.05
CA ALA A 19 6.32 10.23 -1.18
C ALA A 19 6.58 9.12 -2.21
N GLN A 20 6.09 9.32 -3.43
CA GLN A 20 6.21 8.32 -4.49
C GLN A 20 6.73 8.92 -5.79
N LEU A 21 7.75 8.26 -6.37
CA LEU A 21 8.22 8.54 -7.72
C LEU A 21 7.23 8.01 -8.76
N ASN A 22 7.13 8.71 -9.89
CA ASN A 22 6.43 8.18 -11.05
C ASN A 22 7.21 7.02 -11.68
N TYR A 23 6.56 6.31 -12.60
CA TYR A 23 7.13 5.13 -13.27
C TYR A 23 8.51 5.36 -13.92
N TYR A 24 8.77 6.59 -14.40
CA TYR A 24 10.04 6.94 -15.06
C TYR A 24 11.09 7.53 -14.11
N GLY A 25 10.79 7.72 -12.82
CA GLY A 25 11.67 8.37 -11.85
C GLY A 25 11.95 9.85 -12.12
N LYS A 26 11.14 10.51 -12.96
CA LYS A 26 11.32 11.93 -13.34
C LYS A 26 10.43 12.88 -12.55
N ARG A 27 9.40 12.36 -11.89
CA ARG A 27 8.50 13.16 -11.06
C ARG A 27 8.33 12.51 -9.70
N LEU A 28 8.22 13.34 -8.68
CA LEU A 28 7.95 12.94 -7.31
C LEU A 28 6.65 13.59 -6.85
N ALA A 29 5.72 12.79 -6.36
CA ALA A 29 4.57 13.28 -5.61
C ALA A 29 4.86 13.14 -4.12
N THR A 30 4.60 14.19 -3.34
CA THR A 30 4.65 14.16 -1.87
C THR A 30 3.30 14.60 -1.32
N CYS A 31 2.91 14.04 -0.18
CA CYS A 31 1.70 14.43 0.53
C CYS A 31 1.96 14.66 2.01
N SER A 32 1.19 15.59 2.59
CA SER A 32 1.42 16.09 3.94
C SER A 32 0.13 16.27 4.73
N SER A 33 0.28 16.40 6.06
CA SER A 33 -0.79 16.80 6.96
C SER A 33 -1.35 18.20 6.67
N ASP A 34 -0.63 19.03 5.89
CA ASP A 34 -1.08 20.35 5.44
C ASP A 34 -2.25 20.32 4.43
N GLY A 35 -2.71 19.12 4.06
CA GLY A 35 -3.82 18.90 3.12
C GLY A 35 -3.42 19.10 1.65
N THR A 36 -2.12 19.20 1.37
CA THR A 36 -1.60 19.46 0.02
C THR A 36 -0.82 18.28 -0.53
N ILE A 37 -0.89 18.13 -1.85
CA ILE A 37 -0.04 17.23 -2.61
C ILE A 37 0.86 18.08 -3.48
N ARG A 38 2.15 17.83 -3.46
CA ARG A 38 3.13 18.57 -4.25
C ARG A 38 3.78 17.65 -5.27
N ILE A 39 3.89 18.15 -6.49
CA ILE A 39 4.50 17.43 -7.60
C ILE A 39 5.78 18.16 -7.97
N PHE A 40 6.89 17.45 -7.85
CA PHE A 40 8.22 17.91 -8.20
C PHE A 40 8.68 17.23 -9.49
N GLU A 41 9.34 18.01 -10.33
CA GLU A 41 10.12 17.50 -11.45
C GLU A 41 11.56 17.28 -11.00
N ILE A 42 12.13 16.13 -11.36
CA ILE A 42 13.48 15.73 -10.99
C ILE A 42 14.36 15.84 -12.23
N GLU A 43 15.29 16.78 -12.19
CA GLU A 43 16.33 16.96 -13.21
C GLU A 43 17.71 16.75 -12.58
N GLY A 44 18.21 15.51 -12.67
CA GLY A 44 19.48 15.15 -12.05
C GLY A 44 19.40 15.16 -10.51
N GLN A 45 20.05 16.13 -9.88
CA GLN A 45 20.05 16.31 -8.42
C GLN A 45 19.08 17.39 -7.95
N GLU A 46 18.51 18.19 -8.85
CA GLU A 46 17.58 19.27 -8.51
C GLU A 46 16.13 18.77 -8.55
N GLN A 47 15.35 19.15 -7.54
CA GLN A 47 13.92 18.92 -7.45
C GLN A 47 13.20 20.26 -7.54
N LYS A 48 12.46 20.46 -8.63
CA LYS A 48 11.72 21.71 -8.86
C LYS A 48 10.24 21.48 -8.60
N LEU A 49 9.66 22.28 -7.71
CA LEU A 49 8.21 22.27 -7.49
C LEU A 49 7.50 22.73 -8.78
N GLN A 50 6.68 21.84 -9.34
CA GLN A 50 5.91 22.10 -10.55
C GLN A 50 4.48 22.50 -10.20
N HIS A 51 3.85 21.75 -9.29
CA HIS A 51 2.44 21.93 -8.93
C HIS A 51 2.17 21.67 -7.45
N THR A 52 1.17 22.37 -6.92
CA THR A 52 0.59 22.15 -5.59
C THR A 52 -0.91 21.94 -5.75
N LEU A 53 -1.39 20.75 -5.39
CA LEU A 53 -2.80 20.36 -5.40
C LEU A 53 -3.35 20.58 -3.98
N LYS A 54 -4.44 21.33 -3.86
CA LYS A 54 -5.06 21.72 -2.57
C LYS A 54 -6.56 21.45 -2.61
N ASP A 55 -6.90 20.21 -2.92
CA ASP A 55 -8.29 19.78 -3.12
C ASP A 55 -8.85 18.97 -1.93
N HIS A 56 -7.98 18.54 -1.01
CA HIS A 56 -8.38 17.82 0.21
C HIS A 56 -8.68 18.78 1.37
N GLU A 57 -9.64 18.41 2.21
CA GLU A 57 -10.03 19.19 3.40
C GLU A 57 -9.30 18.74 4.67
N GLY A 58 -8.46 17.70 4.57
CA GLY A 58 -7.70 17.14 5.70
C GLY A 58 -6.35 16.53 5.28
N PRO A 59 -5.61 15.96 6.25
CA PRO A 59 -4.33 15.31 6.03
C PRO A 59 -4.36 14.24 4.94
N VAL A 60 -3.41 14.29 4.01
CA VAL A 60 -3.30 13.32 2.91
C VAL A 60 -2.31 12.22 3.32
N TRP A 61 -2.78 10.97 3.35
CA TRP A 61 -2.02 9.84 3.93
C TRP A 61 -1.12 9.12 2.94
N GLN A 62 -1.59 8.93 1.70
CA GLN A 62 -0.86 8.16 0.69
C GLN A 62 -1.13 8.72 -0.70
N VAL A 63 -0.13 8.61 -1.57
CA VAL A 63 -0.24 8.95 -2.99
C VAL A 63 0.18 7.76 -3.85
N ALA A 64 -0.51 7.56 -4.97
CA ALA A 64 -0.23 6.46 -5.87
C ALA A 64 -0.27 6.89 -7.35
N TRP A 65 0.84 6.74 -8.06
CA TRP A 65 0.90 6.96 -9.51
C TRP A 65 0.28 5.81 -10.27
N ALA A 66 -0.57 6.12 -11.25
CA ALA A 66 -1.07 5.11 -12.18
C ALA A 66 0.00 4.76 -13.22
N HIS A 67 -0.19 3.62 -13.89
CA HIS A 67 0.70 3.21 -14.98
C HIS A 67 0.62 4.20 -16.16
N PRO A 68 1.76 4.62 -16.78
CA PRO A 68 1.78 5.63 -17.83
C PRO A 68 0.92 5.33 -19.06
N LYS A 69 0.59 4.06 -19.29
CA LYS A 69 -0.34 3.62 -20.35
C LYS A 69 -1.70 4.31 -20.29
N PHE A 70 -2.14 4.74 -19.10
CA PHE A 70 -3.41 5.43 -18.89
C PHE A 70 -3.27 6.97 -18.88
N GLY A 71 -2.07 7.47 -19.12
CA GLY A 71 -1.71 8.88 -19.00
C GLY A 71 -1.12 9.22 -17.63
N ASN A 72 -0.92 10.52 -17.41
CA ASN A 72 -0.39 11.04 -16.16
C ASN A 72 -1.52 11.19 -15.14
N ILE A 73 -1.74 10.14 -14.37
CA ILE A 73 -2.79 10.05 -13.35
C ILE A 73 -2.14 9.81 -11.98
N LEU A 74 -2.64 10.53 -10.98
CA LEU A 74 -2.24 10.41 -9.58
C LEU A 74 -3.49 10.20 -8.74
N ALA A 75 -3.46 9.21 -7.85
CA ALA A 75 -4.48 9.03 -6.82
C ALA A 75 -3.94 9.48 -5.47
N SER A 76 -4.82 9.99 -4.61
CA SER A 76 -4.52 10.33 -3.22
C SER A 76 -5.67 9.92 -2.30
N CYS A 77 -5.32 9.59 -1.06
CA CYS A 77 -6.29 9.33 -0.01
C CYS A 77 -6.04 10.23 1.20
N SER A 78 -7.12 10.62 1.85
CA SER A 78 -7.09 11.61 2.93
C SER A 78 -7.94 11.19 4.13
N TYR A 79 -7.65 11.83 5.26
CA TYR A 79 -8.43 11.77 6.48
C TYR A 79 -9.89 12.23 6.27
N ASP A 80 -10.15 13.06 5.26
CA ASP A 80 -11.49 13.54 4.92
C ASP A 80 -12.45 12.42 4.45
N GLY A 81 -11.96 11.19 4.24
CA GLY A 81 -12.75 10.05 3.76
C GLY A 81 -12.91 10.00 2.25
N HIS A 82 -12.23 10.89 1.52
CA HIS A 82 -12.28 11.00 0.07
C HIS A 82 -11.00 10.44 -0.57
N VAL A 83 -11.20 9.75 -1.68
CA VAL A 83 -10.12 9.40 -2.62
C VAL A 83 -10.28 10.29 -3.84
N LEU A 84 -9.25 11.10 -4.10
CA LEU A 84 -9.21 11.97 -5.26
C LEU A 84 -8.31 11.35 -6.33
N ILE A 85 -8.78 11.40 -7.58
CA ILE A 85 -7.98 11.03 -8.74
C ILE A 85 -7.76 12.27 -9.58
N PHE A 86 -6.50 12.61 -9.74
CA PHE A 86 -6.02 13.72 -10.53
C PHE A 86 -5.51 13.24 -11.88
N LYS A 87 -5.76 14.02 -12.92
CA LYS A 87 -5.18 13.82 -14.24
C LYS A 87 -4.56 15.12 -14.73
N GLU A 88 -3.36 14.99 -15.27
CA GLU A 88 -2.69 16.09 -15.95
C GLU A 88 -3.27 16.24 -17.37
N SER A 89 -3.67 17.46 -17.69
CA SER A 89 -4.05 17.90 -19.04
C SER A 89 -3.11 19.03 -19.48
N GLU A 90 -3.22 19.49 -20.73
CA GLU A 90 -2.42 20.63 -21.23
C GLU A 90 -2.60 21.91 -20.39
N SER A 91 -3.76 22.06 -19.74
CA SER A 91 -4.08 23.18 -18.85
C SER A 91 -3.61 23.01 -17.40
N GLY A 92 -2.99 21.88 -17.06
CA GLY A 92 -2.55 21.54 -15.71
C GLY A 92 -3.29 20.36 -15.09
N TRP A 93 -3.16 20.22 -13.77
CA TRP A 93 -3.76 19.14 -13.00
C TRP A 93 -5.20 19.44 -12.61
N SER A 94 -6.08 18.45 -12.75
CA SER A 94 -7.49 18.57 -12.36
C SER A 94 -8.00 17.27 -11.76
N VAL A 95 -8.97 17.38 -10.85
CA VAL A 95 -9.68 16.23 -10.28
C VAL A 95 -10.64 15.67 -11.33
N ILE A 96 -10.42 14.41 -11.73
CA ILE A 96 -11.29 13.70 -12.66
C ILE A 96 -12.32 12.80 -11.95
N LYS A 97 -12.04 12.45 -10.70
CA LYS A 97 -12.96 11.66 -9.86
C LYS A 97 -12.75 11.98 -8.40
N ASN A 98 -13.86 12.25 -7.72
CA ASN A 98 -13.96 12.20 -6.28
C ASN A 98 -14.73 10.93 -5.89
N HIS A 99 -14.17 10.12 -5.00
CA HIS A 99 -14.79 8.93 -4.46
C HIS A 99 -15.00 9.09 -2.96
N ASP A 100 -16.26 9.22 -2.57
CA ASP A 100 -16.75 9.59 -1.24
C ASP A 100 -17.52 8.46 -0.55
N LYS A 101 -17.43 7.22 -1.04
CA LYS A 101 -18.23 6.09 -0.51
C LYS A 101 -17.88 5.67 0.93
N HIS A 102 -16.73 6.09 1.44
CA HIS A 102 -16.33 5.88 2.84
C HIS A 102 -16.81 7.02 3.76
N SER A 103 -17.51 8.01 3.22
CA SER A 103 -18.27 8.97 4.02
C SER A 103 -19.39 8.22 4.71
N SER A 104 -19.61 8.50 6.01
CA SER A 104 -20.74 7.98 6.76
C SER A 104 -22.04 8.28 6.01
N SER A 105 -22.54 7.32 5.23
CA SER A 105 -23.80 7.47 4.52
C SER A 105 -24.86 7.74 5.58
N GLY A 106 -25.50 8.90 5.48
CA GLY A 106 -26.55 9.34 6.37
C GLY A 106 -27.49 8.17 6.66
N ILE A 107 -27.60 7.85 7.94
CA ILE A 107 -28.57 6.92 8.51
C ILE A 107 -29.96 7.45 8.12
N PHE A 108 -30.45 7.09 6.94
CA PHE A 108 -31.83 7.31 6.49
C PHE A 108 -32.70 6.28 7.24
N PHE A 109 -32.81 6.44 8.56
CA PHE A 109 -33.84 5.72 9.32
C PHE A 109 -35.16 6.46 9.10
N GLY A 110 -35.87 6.04 8.06
CA GLY A 110 -37.31 6.16 8.03
C GLY A 110 -37.92 5.28 9.11
N PHE A 111 -37.86 5.69 10.38
CA PHE A 111 -38.84 5.30 11.39
C PHE A 111 -39.04 6.43 12.40
N LEU A 112 -40.27 6.93 12.35
CA LEU A 112 -40.87 8.02 13.09
C LEU A 112 -40.88 7.72 14.60
N PHE A 113 -40.58 8.75 15.38
CA PHE A 113 -40.83 8.93 16.82
C PHE A 113 -39.88 8.24 17.83
N LEU A 114 -39.41 9.09 18.75
CA LEU A 114 -38.78 8.79 20.04
C LEU A 114 -37.23 8.72 20.10
N LYS A 115 -36.56 9.82 19.72
CA LYS A 115 -35.22 10.15 20.29
C LYS A 115 -34.91 11.65 20.33
N ILE A 116 -35.93 12.49 20.49
CA ILE A 116 -35.79 13.92 20.82
C ILE A 116 -35.50 14.05 22.33
N LEU A 117 -34.31 13.63 22.77
CA LEU A 117 -33.70 14.08 24.05
C LEU A 117 -32.20 13.73 24.19
N ILE A 118 -31.52 13.28 23.13
CA ILE A 118 -30.05 13.15 23.10
C ILE A 118 -29.53 13.86 21.83
N MET A 119 -30.01 15.08 21.59
CA MET A 119 -29.63 15.93 20.45
C MET A 119 -29.02 17.24 20.95
N THR A 120 -27.93 17.18 21.73
CA THR A 120 -27.13 18.40 22.00
C THR A 120 -25.66 18.18 22.37
N LEU A 121 -25.12 16.96 22.31
CA LEU A 121 -23.69 16.70 22.49
C LEU A 121 -23.32 15.47 21.65
N THR A 122 -22.37 15.59 20.71
CA THR A 122 -21.88 14.60 19.72
C THR A 122 -22.59 14.56 18.35
N TYR A 123 -22.59 15.70 17.65
CA TYR A 123 -22.53 15.72 16.18
C TYR A 123 -21.05 15.83 15.80
N ILE A 124 -20.30 14.73 15.91
CA ILE A 124 -18.99 14.59 15.27
C ILE A 124 -19.29 13.73 14.03
N HIS A 125 -19.25 14.34 12.85
CA HIS A 125 -19.22 13.58 11.59
C HIS A 125 -18.07 12.58 11.69
N CYS A 126 -18.38 11.31 11.94
CA CYS A 126 -17.38 10.25 11.93
C CYS A 126 -17.09 9.93 10.46
N ASN A 127 -16.31 10.79 9.80
CA ASN A 127 -15.73 10.46 8.50
C ASN A 127 -14.72 9.33 8.74
N PHE A 128 -14.91 8.19 8.08
CA PHE A 128 -13.98 7.07 8.21
C PHE A 128 -12.79 7.32 7.30
N LEU A 129 -11.57 7.19 7.84
CA LEU A 129 -10.34 7.57 7.16
C LEU A 129 -9.99 6.56 6.07
N VAL A 130 -9.56 7.02 4.90
CA VAL A 130 -8.93 6.16 3.90
C VAL A 130 -7.42 6.11 4.16
N ASN A 131 -6.94 4.95 4.60
CA ASN A 131 -5.57 4.80 5.08
C ASN A 131 -4.58 4.44 3.98
N SER A 132 -5.05 3.74 2.94
CA SER A 132 -4.16 3.25 1.90
C SER A 132 -4.84 3.12 0.55
N ILE A 133 -4.04 3.37 -0.50
CA ILE A 133 -4.43 3.23 -1.90
C ILE A 133 -3.35 2.48 -2.68
N ALA A 134 -3.78 1.64 -3.63
CA ALA A 134 -2.87 0.94 -4.51
C ALA A 134 -3.49 0.74 -5.90
N TRP A 135 -2.75 1.10 -6.95
CA TRP A 135 -3.13 0.80 -8.34
C TRP A 135 -2.85 -0.67 -8.65
N ALA A 136 -3.80 -1.30 -9.34
CA ALA A 136 -3.65 -2.65 -9.84
C ALA A 136 -2.58 -2.70 -10.95
N PRO A 137 -1.96 -3.87 -11.16
CA PRO A 137 -1.08 -4.07 -12.29
C PRO A 137 -1.79 -3.76 -13.61
N HIS A 138 -1.08 -3.07 -14.51
CA HIS A 138 -1.62 -2.43 -15.70
C HIS A 138 -2.31 -3.36 -16.71
N GLU A 139 -2.06 -4.66 -16.63
CA GLU A 139 -2.69 -5.69 -17.45
C GLU A 139 -4.15 -5.96 -17.03
N LEU A 140 -4.51 -5.69 -15.76
CA LEU A 140 -5.89 -5.76 -15.27
C LEU A 140 -6.74 -4.54 -15.68
N GLY A 141 -6.09 -3.50 -16.20
CA GLY A 141 -6.70 -2.20 -16.44
C GLY A 141 -6.49 -1.21 -15.28
N PRO A 142 -7.03 0.01 -15.41
CA PRO A 142 -6.88 1.06 -14.41
C PRO A 142 -7.86 0.85 -13.24
N ILE A 143 -7.49 -0.05 -12.33
CA ILE A 143 -8.24 -0.33 -11.11
C ILE A 143 -7.46 0.22 -9.92
N LEU A 144 -8.11 0.97 -9.05
CA LEU A 144 -7.58 1.46 -7.79
C LEU A 144 -8.25 0.71 -6.64
N ALA A 145 -7.47 0.14 -5.73
CA ALA A 145 -7.98 -0.35 -4.45
C ALA A 145 -7.77 0.72 -3.39
N CYS A 146 -8.73 0.89 -2.49
CA CYS A 146 -8.62 1.74 -1.31
C CYS A 146 -9.11 1.00 -0.07
N GLY A 147 -8.29 1.03 0.99
CA GLY A 147 -8.61 0.49 2.30
C GLY A 147 -9.01 1.61 3.25
N SER A 148 -10.14 1.44 3.94
CA SER A 148 -10.69 2.43 4.86
C SER A 148 -10.82 1.90 6.28
N SER A 149 -10.83 2.83 7.24
CA SER A 149 -11.03 2.58 8.66
C SER A 149 -12.44 2.12 9.00
N ASP A 150 -13.39 2.21 8.06
CA ASP A 150 -14.73 1.62 8.18
C ASP A 150 -14.71 0.08 8.13
N GLY A 151 -13.56 -0.52 7.79
CA GLY A 151 -13.40 -1.96 7.66
C GLY A 151 -13.66 -2.48 6.26
N ASN A 152 -13.99 -1.61 5.32
CA ASN A 152 -14.29 -1.95 3.93
C ASN A 152 -13.09 -1.70 3.02
N ILE A 153 -13.08 -2.40 1.90
CA ILE A 153 -12.14 -2.17 0.80
C ILE A 153 -12.96 -1.83 -0.43
N SER A 154 -12.74 -0.64 -0.99
CA SER A 154 -13.39 -0.25 -2.25
C SER A 154 -12.42 -0.40 -3.42
N PHE A 155 -12.96 -0.77 -4.57
CA PHE A 155 -12.28 -0.88 -5.84
C PHE A 155 -12.93 0.06 -6.82
N LEU A 156 -12.12 0.91 -7.44
CA LEU A 156 -12.55 1.90 -8.40
C LEU A 156 -11.92 1.59 -9.74
N SER A 157 -12.74 1.19 -10.71
CA SER A 157 -12.31 0.87 -12.07
C SER A 157 -12.67 2.01 -13.02
N PHE A 158 -11.72 2.39 -13.87
CA PHE A 158 -11.94 3.36 -14.93
C PHE A 158 -12.10 2.68 -16.29
N SER A 159 -13.29 2.77 -16.87
CA SER A 159 -13.54 2.23 -18.20
C SER A 159 -13.08 3.22 -19.28
N ALA A 160 -12.66 2.72 -20.44
CA ALA A 160 -12.21 3.55 -21.57
C ALA A 160 -13.28 4.55 -22.07
N GLU A 161 -14.55 4.28 -21.78
CA GLU A 161 -15.70 5.13 -22.09
C GLU A 161 -15.85 6.33 -21.14
N GLY A 162 -14.96 6.46 -20.14
CA GLY A 162 -15.00 7.55 -19.16
C GLY A 162 -15.91 7.28 -17.97
N THR A 163 -16.51 6.09 -17.89
CA THR A 163 -17.36 5.66 -16.77
C THR A 163 -16.52 5.09 -15.64
N TRP A 164 -16.95 5.38 -14.41
CA TRP A 164 -16.32 4.88 -13.19
C TRP A 164 -17.20 3.81 -12.56
N GLU A 165 -16.68 2.60 -12.46
CA GLU A 165 -17.34 1.50 -11.77
C GLU A 165 -16.73 1.35 -10.38
N SER A 166 -17.56 1.05 -9.40
CA SER A 166 -17.11 0.90 -8.01
C SER A 166 -17.66 -0.38 -7.41
N GLN A 167 -16.75 -1.25 -6.96
CA GLN A 167 -17.03 -2.48 -6.24
C GLN A 167 -16.53 -2.32 -4.80
N MET A 168 -17.13 -3.02 -3.84
CA MET A 168 -16.73 -2.91 -2.43
C MET A 168 -16.79 -4.29 -1.78
N ILE A 169 -15.78 -4.61 -0.98
CA ILE A 169 -15.80 -5.70 -0.02
C ILE A 169 -16.25 -5.10 1.31
N ASN A 170 -17.41 -5.51 1.78
CA ASN A 170 -17.93 -5.09 3.06
C ASN A 170 -17.33 -5.95 4.18
N ASP A 171 -17.07 -5.35 5.33
CA ASP A 171 -16.57 -6.02 6.53
C ASP A 171 -15.29 -6.87 6.29
N ALA A 172 -14.39 -6.37 5.45
CA ALA A 172 -13.10 -7.01 5.19
C ALA A 172 -12.30 -7.17 6.49
N HIS A 173 -12.24 -6.13 7.31
CA HIS A 173 -11.66 -6.15 8.65
C HIS A 173 -12.57 -5.37 9.63
N PRO A 174 -13.21 -6.01 10.62
CA PRO A 174 -14.18 -5.35 11.51
C PRO A 174 -13.65 -4.14 12.30
N SER A 175 -12.33 -4.04 12.46
CA SER A 175 -11.66 -2.96 13.20
C SER A 175 -11.03 -1.89 12.29
N GLY A 176 -11.24 -1.97 10.98
CA GLY A 176 -10.64 -1.06 9.99
C GLY A 176 -9.49 -1.69 9.21
N VAL A 177 -9.32 -1.23 7.97
CA VAL A 177 -8.25 -1.61 7.05
C VAL A 177 -7.19 -0.52 7.03
N ASN A 178 -5.93 -0.88 7.28
CA ASN A 178 -4.81 0.07 7.28
C ASN A 178 -4.08 0.11 5.94
N THR A 179 -4.02 -1.01 5.24
CA THR A 179 -3.17 -1.19 4.06
C THR A 179 -3.79 -2.15 3.07
N VAL A 180 -3.52 -1.90 1.78
CA VAL A 180 -3.93 -2.74 0.67
C VAL A 180 -2.77 -2.90 -0.31
N SER A 181 -2.56 -4.11 -0.82
CA SER A 181 -1.49 -4.39 -1.78
C SER A 181 -1.92 -5.41 -2.83
N TRP A 182 -1.69 -5.09 -4.10
CA TRP A 182 -2.00 -5.98 -5.21
C TRP A 182 -0.94 -7.05 -5.39
N ALA A 183 -1.37 -8.28 -5.61
CA ALA A 183 -0.47 -9.36 -5.96
C ALA A 183 -0.04 -9.25 -7.43
N PRO A 184 1.20 -9.64 -7.77
CA PRO A 184 1.70 -9.62 -9.14
C PRO A 184 1.01 -10.71 -9.98
N ILE A 185 0.44 -10.32 -11.13
CA ILE A 185 -0.28 -11.24 -12.02
C ILE A 185 0.60 -12.41 -12.46
N ALA A 186 1.86 -12.13 -12.81
CA ALA A 186 2.79 -13.14 -13.33
C ALA A 186 3.05 -14.27 -12.32
N ALA A 187 3.00 -13.99 -11.02
CA ALA A 187 3.20 -15.00 -10.00
C ALA A 187 1.90 -15.80 -9.74
N ILE A 188 0.74 -15.14 -9.79
CA ILE A 188 -0.56 -15.79 -9.56
C ILE A 188 -0.94 -16.70 -10.73
N SER A 189 -0.66 -16.29 -11.98
CA SER A 189 -0.98 -17.10 -13.16
C SER A 189 -0.21 -18.42 -13.22
N ALA A 190 0.89 -18.54 -12.46
CA ALA A 190 1.67 -19.76 -12.32
C ALA A 190 1.13 -20.71 -11.24
N LEU A 191 0.16 -20.29 -10.41
CA LEU A 191 -0.40 -21.15 -9.36
C LEU A 191 -1.27 -22.29 -9.95
N PRO A 192 -1.17 -23.51 -9.38
CA PRO A 192 -2.00 -24.64 -9.82
C PRO A 192 -3.49 -24.39 -9.54
N GLY A 193 -4.35 -24.75 -10.49
CA GLY A 193 -5.79 -24.56 -10.41
C GLY A 193 -6.33 -23.35 -11.20
N PHE A 194 -5.44 -22.52 -11.74
CA PHE A 194 -5.82 -21.40 -12.58
C PHE A 194 -5.51 -21.65 -14.06
N SER A 195 -6.41 -21.22 -14.96
CA SER A 195 -6.15 -21.30 -16.39
C SER A 195 -5.12 -20.24 -16.80
N PRO A 196 -4.10 -20.58 -17.61
CA PRO A 196 -3.00 -19.66 -17.98
C PRO A 196 -3.44 -18.41 -18.77
N ASN A 197 -4.70 -18.38 -19.24
CA ASN A 197 -5.29 -17.24 -19.96
C ASN A 197 -6.27 -16.39 -19.13
N SER A 198 -6.49 -16.73 -17.84
CA SER A 198 -7.34 -15.92 -16.97
C SER A 198 -6.50 -14.93 -16.17
N LEU A 199 -6.83 -13.65 -16.31
CA LEU A 199 -6.27 -12.59 -15.49
C LEU A 199 -6.90 -12.65 -14.10
N ILE A 200 -6.17 -13.22 -13.15
CA ILE A 200 -6.63 -13.31 -11.76
C ILE A 200 -6.28 -12.02 -11.05
N LYS A 201 -7.26 -11.47 -10.33
CA LYS A 201 -7.05 -10.33 -9.46
C LYS A 201 -6.95 -10.86 -8.04
N GLN A 202 -5.82 -10.62 -7.39
CA GLN A 202 -5.64 -10.96 -5.98
C GLN A 202 -5.06 -9.75 -5.25
N ILE A 203 -5.53 -9.56 -4.03
CA ILE A 203 -5.16 -8.43 -3.17
C ILE A 203 -4.99 -8.92 -1.74
N ALA A 204 -4.02 -8.34 -1.04
CA ALA A 204 -3.82 -8.53 0.38
C ALA A 204 -4.22 -7.27 1.12
N SER A 205 -4.84 -7.45 2.27
CA SER A 205 -5.21 -6.38 3.18
C SER A 205 -4.68 -6.66 4.57
N GLY A 206 -4.21 -5.60 5.24
CA GLY A 206 -3.84 -5.63 6.65
C GLY A 206 -4.77 -4.74 7.45
N GLY A 207 -5.29 -5.24 8.57
CA GLY A 207 -6.26 -4.53 9.39
C GLY A 207 -5.82 -4.31 10.84
N CYS A 208 -6.65 -3.57 11.56
CA CYS A 208 -6.54 -3.38 13.01
C CYS A 208 -7.02 -4.60 13.81
N ASP A 209 -7.46 -5.68 13.14
CA ASP A 209 -7.80 -6.97 13.75
C ASP A 209 -6.59 -7.91 13.89
N ASN A 210 -5.38 -7.40 13.62
CA ASN A 210 -4.10 -8.12 13.67
C ASN A 210 -3.96 -9.21 12.59
N LEU A 211 -4.87 -9.25 11.62
CA LEU A 211 -4.89 -10.24 10.56
C LEU A 211 -4.41 -9.63 9.25
N VAL A 212 -3.75 -10.47 8.46
CA VAL A 212 -3.54 -10.22 7.03
C VAL A 212 -4.48 -11.14 6.27
N LYS A 213 -5.30 -10.59 5.39
CA LYS A 213 -6.26 -11.36 4.59
C LYS A 213 -5.90 -11.26 3.13
N VAL A 214 -6.04 -12.37 2.41
CA VAL A 214 -5.82 -12.44 0.96
C VAL A 214 -7.15 -12.74 0.28
N TRP A 215 -7.51 -11.87 -0.66
CA TRP A 215 -8.77 -11.88 -1.38
C TRP A 215 -8.51 -12.17 -2.84
N THR A 216 -9.26 -13.11 -3.42
CA THR A 216 -9.17 -13.46 -4.84
C THR A 216 -10.49 -13.12 -5.51
N PHE A 217 -10.41 -12.37 -6.60
CA PHE A 217 -11.57 -12.03 -7.41
C PHE A 217 -12.05 -13.24 -8.19
N LYS A 218 -13.34 -13.58 -8.06
CA LYS A 218 -13.99 -14.61 -8.86
C LYS A 218 -14.81 -13.96 -9.98
N PRO A 219 -14.45 -14.20 -11.25
CA PRO A 219 -15.21 -13.67 -12.39
C PRO A 219 -16.66 -14.17 -12.46
N GLU A 220 -16.94 -15.35 -11.92
CA GLU A 220 -18.27 -15.99 -11.94
C GLU A 220 -19.29 -15.24 -11.08
N THR A 221 -18.87 -14.80 -9.89
CA THR A 221 -19.70 -14.07 -8.92
C THR A 221 -19.52 -12.56 -9.03
N ASN A 222 -18.52 -12.10 -9.79
CA ASN A 222 -18.10 -10.71 -9.88
C ASN A 222 -17.78 -10.10 -8.51
N ASP A 223 -17.24 -10.92 -7.61
CA ASP A 223 -16.97 -10.56 -6.23
C ASP A 223 -15.59 -11.06 -5.77
N TYR A 224 -15.07 -10.45 -4.72
CA TYR A 224 -13.81 -10.85 -4.08
C TYR A 224 -14.11 -11.79 -2.92
N GLU A 225 -13.56 -12.99 -2.99
CA GLU A 225 -13.71 -13.98 -1.93
C GLU A 225 -12.44 -14.10 -1.09
N LEU A 226 -12.62 -14.23 0.22
CA LEU A 226 -11.55 -14.48 1.17
C LEU A 226 -10.94 -15.87 0.89
N THR A 227 -9.69 -15.89 0.44
CA THR A 227 -8.98 -17.13 0.12
C THR A 227 -8.14 -17.59 1.30
N HIS A 228 -7.42 -16.67 1.94
CA HIS A 228 -6.53 -16.96 3.06
C HIS A 228 -6.65 -15.93 4.17
N THR A 229 -6.60 -16.41 5.41
CA THR A 229 -6.42 -15.58 6.60
C THR A 229 -5.08 -15.95 7.21
N LEU A 230 -4.16 -15.00 7.24
CA LEU A 230 -2.81 -15.14 7.74
C LEU A 230 -2.77 -14.53 9.15
N SER A 231 -2.79 -15.41 10.15
CA SER A 231 -2.69 -15.05 11.56
C SER A 231 -1.26 -15.24 12.03
N GLY A 232 -0.64 -14.17 12.55
CA GLY A 232 0.73 -14.24 13.08
C GLY A 232 1.13 -13.00 13.88
N HIS A 233 0.54 -11.84 13.57
CA HIS A 233 0.74 -10.61 14.32
C HIS A 233 -0.08 -10.58 15.61
N THR A 234 0.46 -9.93 16.64
CA THR A 234 -0.23 -9.76 17.93
C THR A 234 -0.92 -8.41 18.08
N GLU A 235 -0.58 -7.45 17.22
CA GLU A 235 -1.11 -6.08 17.21
C GLU A 235 -1.41 -5.63 15.77
N TRP A 236 -1.94 -4.41 15.62
CA TRP A 236 -2.42 -3.86 14.35
C TRP A 236 -1.38 -3.98 13.23
N VAL A 237 -1.81 -4.51 12.09
CA VAL A 237 -0.99 -4.56 10.88
C VAL A 237 -0.93 -3.16 10.29
N ARG A 238 0.26 -2.61 10.13
CA ARG A 238 0.50 -1.24 9.65
C ARG A 238 0.63 -1.17 8.14
N ASP A 239 1.33 -2.14 7.56
CA ASP A 239 1.55 -2.18 6.12
C ASP A 239 1.75 -3.62 5.62
N VAL A 240 1.37 -3.86 4.37
CA VAL A 240 1.45 -5.15 3.69
C VAL A 240 1.91 -4.88 2.27
N ALA A 241 2.89 -5.64 1.78
CA ALA A 241 3.41 -5.46 0.43
C ALA A 241 3.71 -6.81 -0.23
N PHE A 242 3.11 -7.05 -1.40
CA PHE A 242 3.52 -8.16 -2.26
C PHE A 242 4.85 -7.85 -2.95
N ALA A 243 5.71 -8.86 -3.04
CA ALA A 243 6.91 -8.76 -3.84
C ALA A 243 6.56 -8.90 -5.33
N PRO A 244 7.08 -8.04 -6.22
CA PRO A 244 6.95 -8.22 -7.66
C PRO A 244 7.86 -9.35 -8.14
N ASN A 245 7.47 -10.59 -7.87
CA ASN A 245 8.26 -11.78 -8.21
C ASN A 245 8.10 -12.13 -9.68
N ILE A 246 9.00 -11.61 -10.51
CA ILE A 246 9.10 -11.99 -11.92
C ILE A 246 9.99 -13.23 -12.01
N GLY A 247 9.37 -14.41 -12.15
CA GLY A 247 10.08 -15.65 -12.48
C GLY A 247 10.68 -16.43 -11.30
N LEU A 248 10.35 -16.08 -10.05
CA LEU A 248 10.63 -16.93 -8.88
C LEU A 248 9.54 -17.98 -8.72
N GLY A 249 9.92 -19.19 -8.30
CA GLY A 249 8.98 -20.26 -7.95
C GLY A 249 8.24 -20.05 -6.63
N CYS A 250 8.21 -18.83 -6.10
CA CYS A 250 7.53 -18.47 -4.87
C CYS A 250 6.88 -17.10 -4.98
N ILE A 251 5.80 -16.88 -4.23
CA ILE A 251 5.16 -15.58 -4.03
C ILE A 251 5.55 -15.09 -2.65
N TYR A 252 6.16 -13.91 -2.55
CA TYR A 252 6.47 -13.28 -1.27
C TYR A 252 5.45 -12.18 -0.93
N LEU A 253 5.09 -12.11 0.34
CA LEU A 253 4.27 -11.08 0.95
C LEU A 253 4.96 -10.66 2.24
N ALA A 254 5.23 -9.37 2.41
CA ALA A 254 5.72 -8.82 3.66
C ALA A 254 4.57 -8.16 4.41
N SER A 255 4.49 -8.35 5.72
CA SER A 255 3.59 -7.59 6.59
C SER A 255 4.35 -7.04 7.78
N CYS A 256 4.01 -5.84 8.19
CA CYS A 256 4.57 -5.21 9.38
C CYS A 256 3.46 -4.79 10.34
N SER A 257 3.78 -4.79 11.63
CA SER A 257 2.81 -4.53 12.68
C SER A 257 3.37 -3.61 13.77
N GLN A 258 2.45 -3.05 14.54
CA GLN A 258 2.67 -2.36 15.79
C GLN A 258 3.39 -3.25 16.85
N ASP A 259 3.36 -4.57 16.68
CA ASP A 259 4.07 -5.53 17.53
C ASP A 259 5.61 -5.47 17.40
N ARG A 260 6.11 -4.60 16.50
CA ARG A 260 7.53 -4.39 16.16
C ARG A 260 8.17 -5.57 15.43
N ASN A 261 7.37 -6.44 14.83
CA ASN A 261 7.84 -7.52 13.99
C ASN A 261 7.45 -7.29 12.53
N VAL A 262 8.30 -7.80 11.65
CA VAL A 262 8.00 -7.97 10.24
C VAL A 262 7.91 -9.45 9.96
N LEU A 263 6.77 -9.87 9.41
CA LEU A 263 6.53 -11.24 9.00
C LEU A 263 6.61 -11.32 7.47
N LEU A 264 7.34 -12.32 7.00
CA LEU A 264 7.37 -12.72 5.61
C LEU A 264 6.48 -13.93 5.45
N TRP A 265 5.58 -13.86 4.49
CA TRP A 265 4.74 -14.96 4.07
C TRP A 265 5.19 -15.36 2.68
N TYR A 266 5.43 -16.65 2.48
CA TYR A 266 5.74 -17.16 1.17
C TYR A 266 4.88 -18.35 0.81
N GLN A 267 4.55 -18.42 -0.47
CA GLN A 267 3.83 -19.53 -1.06
C GLN A 267 4.68 -20.11 -2.17
N GLU A 268 5.06 -21.38 -2.04
CA GLU A 268 5.79 -22.09 -3.08
C GLU A 268 4.86 -22.47 -4.23
N ILE A 269 5.28 -22.12 -5.44
CA ILE A 269 4.61 -22.44 -6.69
C ILE A 269 5.24 -23.74 -7.21
N ASN A 270 4.68 -24.88 -6.83
CA ASN A 270 5.11 -26.18 -7.33
C ASN A 270 4.42 -26.48 -8.67
N PRO A 271 5.13 -26.45 -9.82
CA PRO A 271 4.49 -26.61 -11.14
C PRO A 271 4.00 -28.04 -11.41
N ASN A 272 4.55 -29.01 -10.67
CA ASN A 272 4.41 -30.44 -10.94
C ASN A 272 3.39 -31.15 -10.03
N ASP A 273 2.84 -30.46 -9.04
CA ASP A 273 1.88 -31.04 -8.10
C ASP A 273 0.55 -30.27 -8.16
N SER A 274 -0.44 -30.88 -8.81
CA SER A 274 -1.81 -30.40 -8.83
C SER A 274 -2.51 -30.57 -7.46
N SER A 275 -1.85 -31.21 -6.48
CA SER A 275 -2.34 -31.35 -5.11
C SER A 275 -1.83 -30.19 -4.25
N VAL A 276 -2.61 -29.13 -4.30
CA VAL A 276 -2.46 -27.84 -3.65
C VAL A 276 -2.22 -27.98 -2.13
N SER A 277 -0.97 -27.76 -1.69
CA SER A 277 -0.71 -27.12 -0.40
C SER A 277 -0.72 -25.62 -0.63
N THR A 278 -1.89 -24.99 -0.69
CA THR A 278 -2.07 -23.52 -0.58
C THR A 278 -1.86 -23.09 0.87
N THR A 279 -0.79 -23.55 1.50
CA THR A 279 -0.43 -23.08 2.83
C THR A 279 0.62 -22.01 2.67
N TRP A 280 0.28 -20.83 3.19
CA TRP A 280 1.23 -19.76 3.35
C TRP A 280 2.18 -20.13 4.48
N VAL A 281 3.48 -20.14 4.17
CA VAL A 281 4.50 -20.37 5.19
C VAL A 281 4.89 -19.02 5.78
N GLN A 282 4.84 -18.94 7.10
CA GLN A 282 5.23 -17.75 7.86
C GLN A 282 6.70 -17.86 8.28
N LYS A 283 7.48 -16.81 8.02
CA LYS A 283 8.85 -16.65 8.50
C LYS A 283 9.04 -15.25 9.08
N PRO A 284 9.51 -15.10 10.32
CA PRO A 284 9.87 -13.78 10.84
C PRO A 284 11.12 -13.26 10.12
N LEU A 285 11.13 -11.97 9.78
CA LEU A 285 12.26 -11.32 9.11
C LEU A 285 13.51 -11.30 10.00
N SER A 286 13.32 -11.01 11.29
CA SER A 286 14.37 -10.94 12.30
C SER A 286 14.04 -11.86 13.47
N LEU A 287 15.08 -12.41 14.11
CA LEU A 287 14.93 -13.23 15.31
C LEU A 287 14.55 -12.42 16.55
N GLN A 288 14.81 -11.12 16.54
CA GLN A 288 14.47 -10.17 17.59
C GLN A 288 13.53 -9.10 17.05
N PRO A 289 12.59 -8.60 17.87
CA PRO A 289 11.73 -7.50 17.47
C PRO A 289 12.57 -6.25 17.19
N PHE A 290 12.07 -5.40 16.29
CA PHE A 290 12.66 -4.10 16.01
C PHE A 290 12.58 -3.20 17.25
N ALA A 291 13.44 -2.18 17.29
CA ALA A 291 13.51 -1.25 18.43
C ALA A 291 12.17 -0.54 18.68
N ASP A 292 11.47 -0.21 17.60
CA ASP A 292 10.19 0.51 17.61
C ASP A 292 9.25 -0.07 16.54
N VAL A 293 8.04 0.49 16.46
CA VAL A 293 6.98 0.16 15.52
C VAL A 293 7.50 0.24 14.08
N VAL A 294 7.10 -0.72 13.26
CA VAL A 294 7.38 -0.69 11.82
C VAL A 294 6.18 -0.11 11.09
N TRP A 295 6.39 0.94 10.31
CA TRP A 295 5.31 1.71 9.68
C TRP A 295 5.05 1.32 8.23
N ARG A 296 6.10 1.00 7.47
CA ARG A 296 6.04 0.72 6.04
C ARG A 296 6.99 -0.39 5.65
N VAL A 297 6.56 -1.20 4.69
CA VAL A 297 7.37 -2.22 4.03
C VAL A 297 7.25 -2.06 2.53
N SER A 298 8.38 -2.08 1.82
CA SER A 298 8.37 -1.90 0.37
C SER A 298 9.39 -2.79 -0.31
N TRP A 299 8.95 -3.49 -1.35
CA TRP A 299 9.79 -4.36 -2.14
C TRP A 299 10.47 -3.59 -3.27
N SER A 300 11.73 -3.95 -3.53
CA SER A 300 12.39 -3.58 -4.78
C SER A 300 11.62 -4.11 -5.99
N LEU A 301 11.71 -3.43 -7.13
CA LEU A 301 11.09 -3.87 -8.39
C LEU A 301 11.57 -5.27 -8.84
N SER A 302 12.77 -5.68 -8.41
CA SER A 302 13.30 -7.03 -8.65
C SER A 302 12.74 -8.11 -7.72
N GLY A 303 12.01 -7.75 -6.66
CA GLY A 303 11.47 -8.67 -5.65
C GLY A 303 12.49 -9.21 -4.64
N ASN A 304 13.78 -8.88 -4.76
CA ASN A 304 14.84 -9.50 -3.94
C ASN A 304 15.24 -8.72 -2.69
N ILE A 305 14.99 -7.41 -2.66
CA ILE A 305 15.34 -6.53 -1.53
C ILE A 305 14.05 -6.00 -0.92
N LEU A 306 13.98 -6.04 0.41
CA LEU A 306 12.91 -5.46 1.20
C LEU A 306 13.44 -4.24 1.97
N ALA A 307 12.76 -3.11 1.83
CA ALA A 307 12.97 -1.92 2.65
C ALA A 307 11.95 -1.89 3.79
N VAL A 308 12.43 -1.67 5.01
CA VAL A 308 11.63 -1.63 6.23
C VAL A 308 11.84 -0.28 6.91
N SER A 309 10.76 0.47 7.10
CA SER A 309 10.78 1.78 7.77
C SER A 309 10.33 1.65 9.22
N CYS A 310 11.22 1.97 10.15
CA CYS A 310 10.98 1.87 11.60
C CYS A 310 10.70 3.25 12.22
N GLY A 311 9.94 3.27 13.32
CA GLY A 311 9.55 4.49 14.05
C GLY A 311 10.70 5.23 14.73
N ASN A 312 11.88 4.63 14.79
CA ASN A 312 13.11 5.26 15.29
C ASN A 312 13.84 6.10 14.23
N ASN A 313 13.16 6.49 13.14
CA ASN A 313 13.70 7.21 11.98
C ASN A 313 14.80 6.46 11.22
N GLN A 314 14.86 5.13 11.37
CA GLN A 314 15.82 4.28 10.65
C GLN A 314 15.11 3.47 9.57
N ILE A 315 15.75 3.38 8.41
CA ILE A 315 15.32 2.51 7.31
C ILE A 315 16.33 1.39 7.18
N THR A 316 15.85 0.16 7.20
CA THR A 316 16.71 -1.03 7.06
C THR A 316 16.40 -1.75 5.75
N LEU A 317 17.46 -2.20 5.07
CA LEU A 317 17.36 -2.98 3.84
C LEU A 317 17.74 -4.43 4.12
N TRP A 318 16.89 -5.34 3.66
CA TRP A 318 17.01 -6.77 3.91
C TRP A 318 17.04 -7.54 2.59
N LYS A 319 17.81 -8.64 2.57
CA LYS A 319 17.88 -9.56 1.43
C LYS A 319 18.00 -11.00 1.92
N GLU A 320 17.45 -11.90 1.12
CA GLU A 320 17.54 -13.33 1.34
C GLU A 320 18.91 -13.90 0.96
N ASN A 321 19.47 -14.71 1.85
CA ASN A 321 20.68 -15.50 1.66
C ASN A 321 20.39 -16.84 0.99
N MET A 322 21.44 -17.53 0.54
CA MET A 322 21.32 -18.88 -0.07
C MET A 322 20.67 -19.92 0.86
N ASN A 323 20.69 -19.67 2.17
CA ASN A 323 20.06 -20.54 3.18
C ASN A 323 18.56 -20.25 3.36
N GLY A 324 18.02 -19.24 2.66
CA GLY A 324 16.66 -18.75 2.82
C GLY A 324 16.46 -17.78 3.99
N ASP A 325 17.53 -17.47 4.75
CA ASP A 325 17.48 -16.51 5.86
C ASP A 325 17.65 -15.09 5.37
N TRP A 326 17.01 -14.14 6.05
CA TRP A 326 17.06 -12.73 5.69
C TRP A 326 18.13 -12.02 6.52
N GLU A 327 19.05 -11.35 5.83
CA GLU A 327 20.09 -10.54 6.43
C GLU A 327 19.88 -9.05 6.16
N ASN A 328 20.27 -8.23 7.14
CA ASN A 328 20.31 -6.80 6.98
C ASN A 328 21.57 -6.43 6.19
N ILE A 329 21.41 -5.73 5.06
CA ILE A 329 22.51 -5.30 4.18
C ILE A 329 23.00 -3.90 4.57
N THR A 330 22.02 -3.01 4.80
CA THR A 330 22.24 -1.58 4.93
C THR A 330 21.23 -1.01 5.88
N GLN A 331 21.68 -0.04 6.66
CA GLN A 331 20.87 0.77 7.55
C GLN A 331 21.07 2.24 7.20
N ILE A 332 19.97 2.94 6.98
CA ILE A 332 19.94 4.35 6.61
C ILE A 332 19.30 5.11 7.76
N ASP A 333 20.06 6.04 8.33
CA ASP A 333 19.62 6.90 9.42
C ASP A 333 19.69 8.38 8.95
N GLU A 334 19.19 9.32 9.76
CA GLU A 334 19.31 10.77 9.54
C GLU A 334 20.76 11.23 9.29
N LYS A 335 21.75 10.47 9.79
CA LYS A 335 23.19 10.76 9.66
C LYS A 335 23.82 10.18 8.38
N GLY A 336 23.07 9.47 7.56
CA GLY A 336 23.53 8.87 6.30
C GLY A 336 23.43 7.34 6.26
N ILE A 337 24.10 6.75 5.27
CA ILE A 337 24.06 5.32 4.98
C ILE A 337 25.16 4.59 5.76
N THR A 338 24.77 3.58 6.54
CA THR A 338 25.68 2.65 7.22
C THR A 338 25.51 1.26 6.63
N ASN A 339 26.59 0.67 6.11
CA ASN A 339 26.56 -0.70 5.60
C ASN A 339 26.95 -1.65 6.74
N SER A 340 25.99 -2.48 7.17
CA SER A 340 26.21 -3.46 8.22
C SER A 340 27.19 -4.56 7.79
N LEU A 341 27.23 -4.89 6.49
CA LEU A 341 28.15 -5.89 5.92
C LEU A 341 29.64 -5.52 5.99
N GLU A 342 30.00 -4.24 6.06
CA GLU A 342 31.42 -3.85 6.21
C GLU A 342 31.91 -3.91 7.65
N SER A 343 31.00 -3.89 8.63
CA SER A 343 31.35 -3.90 10.06
C SER A 343 31.86 -5.28 10.52
N SER A 344 31.30 -6.36 9.98
CA SER A 344 31.69 -7.74 10.32
C SER A 344 33.03 -8.18 9.71
N GLN A 345 33.55 -7.49 8.68
CA GLN A 345 34.91 -7.74 8.17
C GLN A 345 36.00 -6.98 8.94
N LYS A 346 35.66 -5.88 9.62
CA LYS A 346 36.63 -5.10 10.42
C LYS A 346 36.87 -5.67 11.82
N GLU A 347 35.96 -6.47 12.35
CA GLU A 347 36.17 -7.16 13.64
C GLU A 347 36.95 -8.49 13.49
N ALA A 348 37.25 -8.92 12.26
CA ALA A 348 37.97 -10.16 11.95
C ALA A 348 39.45 -9.94 11.53
N GLN A 349 40.02 -8.75 11.72
CA GLN A 349 41.43 -8.44 11.45
C GLN A 349 42.21 -8.03 12.70
#